data_AF-A0A2D4Q5J3-F1
#
_entry.id   AF-A0A2D4Q5J3-F1
#
_cell.length_a   1.000
_cell.length_b   1.000
_cell.length_c   1.000
_cell.angle_alpha   90.00
_cell.angle_beta   90.00
_cell.angle_gamma   90.00
#
_symmetry.space_group_name_H-M   'P 1'
#
loop_
_entity.id
_entity.type
_entity.pdbx_description
1 polymer ?
#
loop_
_entity_poly.entity_id
_entity_poly.type
_entity_poly.pdbx_seq_one_letter_code
_entity_poly.pdbx_strand_id
1 'polypeptide(L)'
;MTGLPSTSGTTASVVIIRGSKMYVAHVGDSGVVLGVQDDPKDEYIRAVEVTQDHKPELPKERQRIEGLGGSVINKSGVNRVVWKRPRLSHNGPVRRSTVIDQIPFLAVARALGK
;
A
#
# COMPACT_ATOMS: atom_id res chain seq x y z
N MET A 1 3.33 -26.17 10.03
CA MET A 1 3.30 -24.87 10.73
C MET A 1 3.54 -23.78 9.69
N THR A 2 2.47 -23.26 9.07
CA THR A 2 2.53 -22.32 7.92
C THR A 2 2.25 -20.91 8.40
N GLY A 3 3.28 -20.17 8.81
CA GLY A 3 3.12 -18.76 9.18
C GLY A 3 4.35 -18.27 9.91
N LEU A 4 5.18 -17.48 9.23
CA LEU A 4 6.14 -16.62 9.92
C LEU A 4 5.33 -15.62 10.78
N PRO A 5 5.86 -15.19 11.93
CA PRO A 5 5.15 -14.33 12.85
C PRO A 5 4.90 -12.98 12.16
N SER A 6 3.63 -12.66 11.96
CA SER A 6 3.12 -11.38 11.47
C SER A 6 3.17 -11.15 9.95
N THR A 7 2.12 -11.59 9.27
CA THR A 7 1.69 -11.05 7.97
C THR A 7 0.68 -9.91 8.11
N SER A 8 0.40 -9.46 9.34
CA SER A 8 -0.45 -8.30 9.57
C SER A 8 0.33 -7.01 9.26
N GLY A 9 -0.39 -6.06 8.68
CA GLY A 9 0.06 -4.69 8.48
C GLY A 9 -1.07 -3.75 8.88
N THR A 10 -0.75 -2.48 9.03
CA THR A 10 -1.74 -1.43 9.28
C THR A 10 -1.59 -0.33 8.25
N THR A 11 -2.69 0.31 7.91
CA THR A 11 -2.68 1.60 7.24
C THR A 11 -2.43 2.70 8.27
N ALA A 12 -1.96 3.87 7.83
CA ALA A 12 -1.94 5.06 8.67
C ALA A 12 -2.17 6.31 7.83
N SER A 13 -3.07 7.16 8.30
CA SER A 13 -3.32 8.49 7.76
C SER A 13 -3.28 9.46 8.94
N VAL A 14 -2.31 10.37 8.93
CA VAL A 14 -2.00 11.24 10.05
C VAL A 14 -2.04 12.68 9.57
N VAL A 15 -2.77 13.51 10.31
CA VAL A 15 -2.85 14.95 10.10
C VAL A 15 -2.28 15.64 11.32
N ILE A 16 -1.32 16.54 11.12
CA ILE A 16 -0.75 17.39 12.17
C ILE A 16 -1.09 18.83 11.83
N ILE A 17 -1.78 19.52 12.72
CA ILE A 17 -2.12 20.94 12.59
C ILE A 17 -1.23 21.73 13.56
N ARG A 18 -0.45 22.68 13.03
CA ARG A 18 0.40 23.56 13.82
C ARG A 18 0.25 25.00 13.36
N GLY A 19 -0.46 25.80 14.14
CA GLY A 19 -0.83 27.15 13.74
C GLY A 19 -1.66 27.13 12.45
N SER A 20 -1.21 27.88 11.44
CA SER A 20 -1.84 27.94 10.12
C SER A 20 -1.34 26.88 9.12
N LYS A 21 -0.55 25.89 9.56
CA LYS A 21 -0.02 24.83 8.70
C LYS A 21 -0.63 23.47 9.01
N MET A 22 -0.99 22.75 7.97
CA MET A 22 -1.44 21.37 8.01
C MET A 22 -0.40 20.47 7.34
N TYR A 23 -0.01 19.40 8.01
CA TYR A 23 0.89 18.37 7.48
C TYR A 23 0.14 17.06 7.40
N VAL A 24 0.25 16.36 6.27
CA VAL A 24 -0.42 15.08 6.03
C VAL A 24 0.63 14.02 5.73
N ALA A 25 0.58 12.90 6.47
CA ALA A 25 1.37 11.72 6.21
C ALA A 25 0.43 10.51 6.01
N HIS A 26 0.66 9.73 4.97
CA HIS A 26 -0.27 8.68 4.55
C HIS A 26 0.45 7.44 4.02
N VAL A 27 -0.01 6.27 4.44
CA VAL A 27 0.41 4.95 3.96
C VAL A 27 -0.78 3.99 3.99
N GLY A 28 -1.01 3.31 2.86
CA GLY A 28 -2.13 2.39 2.69
C GLY A 28 -3.26 2.99 1.88
N ASP A 29 -4.49 2.63 2.21
CA ASP A 29 -5.73 3.00 1.49
C ASP A 29 -6.80 3.60 2.41
N SER A 30 -6.37 4.15 3.56
CA SER A 30 -7.21 5.05 4.37
C SER A 30 -7.13 6.48 3.84
N GLY A 31 -8.24 7.18 3.66
CA GLY A 31 -8.25 8.54 3.10
C GLY A 31 -8.28 9.66 4.15
N VAL A 32 -7.81 10.85 3.76
CA VAL A 32 -8.11 12.13 4.42
C VAL A 32 -8.68 13.09 3.38
N VAL A 33 -9.81 13.72 3.73
CA VAL A 33 -10.50 14.71 2.91
C VAL A 33 -10.63 16.00 3.72
N LEU A 34 -10.22 17.12 3.12
CA LEU A 34 -10.37 18.46 3.68
C LEU A 34 -11.68 19.08 3.19
N GLY A 35 -12.55 19.47 4.13
CA GLY A 35 -13.70 20.31 3.83
C GLY A 35 -13.29 21.77 3.76
N VAL A 36 -13.52 22.41 2.61
CA VAL A 36 -13.24 23.83 2.38
C VAL A 36 -14.56 24.56 2.17
N GLN A 37 -14.78 25.60 2.97
CA GLN A 37 -15.89 26.53 2.81
C GLN A 37 -15.28 27.89 2.45
N ASP A 38 -15.61 28.40 1.26
CA ASP A 38 -14.99 29.60 0.72
C ASP A 38 -15.74 30.86 1.23
N ASP A 39 -17.07 30.81 1.38
CA ASP A 39 -17.91 31.81 2.04
C ASP A 39 -18.79 31.17 3.16
N PRO A 40 -18.93 31.79 4.35
CA PRO A 40 -19.83 31.29 5.41
C PRO A 40 -21.30 31.10 4.99
N LYS A 41 -21.73 31.75 3.91
CA LYS A 41 -23.07 31.62 3.32
C LYS A 41 -23.19 30.46 2.34
N ASP A 42 -22.08 29.82 1.98
CA ASP A 42 -22.09 28.67 1.09
C ASP A 42 -22.93 27.56 1.71
N GLU A 43 -23.93 27.10 0.96
CA GLU A 43 -24.82 26.01 1.36
C GLU A 43 -24.10 24.64 1.37
N TYR A 44 -22.96 24.54 0.68
CA TYR A 44 -22.20 23.30 0.50
C TYR A 44 -20.73 23.47 0.87
N ILE A 45 -20.14 22.43 1.44
CA ILE A 45 -18.70 22.34 1.72
C ILE A 45 -18.03 21.60 0.58
N ARG A 46 -16.99 22.19 -0.01
CA ARG A 46 -16.19 21.55 -1.05
C ARG A 46 -15.24 20.53 -0.43
N ALA A 47 -15.31 19.29 -0.89
CA ALA A 47 -14.39 18.23 -0.48
C ALA A 47 -13.10 18.28 -1.32
N VAL A 48 -11.95 18.28 -0.65
CA VAL A 48 -10.62 18.20 -1.28
C VAL A 48 -9.89 17.00 -0.71
N GLU A 49 -9.67 15.97 -1.54
CA GLU A 49 -8.82 14.85 -1.15
C GLU A 49 -7.38 15.31 -0.98
N VAL A 50 -6.79 15.04 0.19
CA VAL A 50 -5.40 15.41 0.49
C VAL A 50 -4.47 14.19 0.57
N THR A 51 -5.02 13.00 0.37
CA THR A 51 -4.29 11.73 0.30
C THR A 51 -4.67 10.97 -0.97
N GLN A 52 -3.72 10.22 -1.51
CA GLN A 52 -3.96 9.30 -2.61
C GLN A 52 -3.78 7.87 -2.12
N ASP A 53 -4.79 7.02 -2.33
CA ASP A 53 -4.72 5.61 -1.99
C ASP A 53 -3.50 4.93 -2.63
N HIS A 54 -2.87 4.04 -1.90
CA HIS A 54 -1.76 3.24 -2.40
C HIS A 54 -2.24 1.88 -2.90
N LYS A 55 -3.05 1.87 -3.97
CA LYS A 55 -3.54 0.63 -4.59
C LYS A 55 -2.53 0.07 -5.61
N PRO A 56 -2.28 -1.26 -5.64
CA PRO A 56 -1.31 -1.87 -6.56
C PRO A 56 -1.59 -1.65 -8.05
N GLU A 57 -2.84 -1.41 -8.43
CA GLU A 57 -3.27 -1.16 -9.81
C GLU A 57 -3.01 0.26 -10.31
N LEU A 58 -2.77 1.22 -9.41
CA LEU A 58 -2.49 2.59 -9.81
C LEU A 58 -1.15 2.63 -10.55
N PRO A 59 -1.06 3.29 -11.72
CA PRO A 59 0.15 3.26 -12.55
C PRO A 59 1.42 3.64 -11.79
N LYS A 60 1.35 4.67 -10.94
CA LYS A 60 2.46 5.14 -10.11
C LYS A 60 2.93 4.10 -9.09
N GLU A 61 2.00 3.47 -8.37
CA GLU A 61 2.37 2.45 -7.37
C GLU A 61 2.81 1.16 -8.05
N ARG A 62 2.20 0.77 -9.17
CA ARG A 62 2.63 -0.38 -9.97
C ARG A 62 4.07 -0.22 -10.45
N GLN A 63 4.39 0.92 -11.07
CA GLN A 63 5.75 1.23 -11.52
C GLN A 63 6.75 1.20 -10.36
N ARG A 64 6.38 1.73 -9.19
CA ARG A 64 7.22 1.68 -7.99
C ARG A 64 7.47 0.25 -7.52
N ILE A 65 6.44 -0.59 -7.46
CA ILE A 65 6.55 -2.00 -7.06
C ILE A 65 7.46 -2.76 -8.02
N GLU A 66 7.20 -2.65 -9.32
CA GLU A 66 7.94 -3.35 -10.38
C GLU A 66 9.39 -2.85 -10.47
N GLY A 67 9.62 -1.53 -10.35
CA GLY A 67 10.95 -0.92 -10.35
C GLY A 67 11.83 -1.34 -9.17
N LEU A 68 11.24 -1.80 -8.07
CA LEU A 68 11.95 -2.37 -6.91
C LEU A 68 12.08 -3.92 -7.00
N GLY A 69 11.74 -4.52 -8.14
CA GLY A 69 11.79 -5.97 -8.37
C GLY A 69 10.59 -6.77 -7.82
N GLY A 70 9.59 -6.06 -7.28
CA GLY A 70 8.31 -6.63 -6.88
C GLY A 70 7.43 -7.00 -8.08
N SER A 71 6.24 -7.52 -7.81
CA SER A 71 5.24 -7.78 -8.85
C SER A 71 3.83 -7.66 -8.30
N VAL A 72 2.89 -7.35 -9.19
CA VAL A 72 1.46 -7.28 -8.89
C VAL A 72 0.75 -8.39 -9.67
N ILE A 73 -0.15 -9.13 -9.01
CA ILE A 73 -1.00 -10.12 -9.67
C ILE A 73 -2.46 -9.86 -9.35
N ASN A 74 -3.34 -10.17 -10.29
CA ASN A 74 -4.77 -10.19 -10.04
C ASN A 74 -5.17 -11.56 -9.48
N LYS A 75 -5.75 -11.60 -8.29
CA LYS A 75 -6.30 -12.81 -7.68
C LYS A 75 -7.77 -12.57 -7.37
N SER A 76 -8.63 -13.30 -8.07
CA SER A 76 -10.09 -13.21 -7.91
C SER A 76 -10.63 -11.78 -8.10
N GLY A 77 -10.13 -11.07 -9.11
CA GLY A 77 -10.53 -9.69 -9.41
C GLY A 77 -9.76 -8.62 -8.62
N VAL A 78 -8.98 -8.99 -7.61
CA VAL A 78 -8.27 -8.05 -6.72
C VAL A 78 -6.78 -8.05 -7.01
N ASN A 79 -6.21 -6.87 -7.30
CA ASN A 79 -4.77 -6.72 -7.49
C ASN A 79 -4.04 -6.77 -6.15
N ARG A 80 -3.00 -7.61 -6.09
CA ARG A 80 -2.24 -7.88 -4.87
C ARG A 80 -0.75 -7.81 -5.15
N VAL A 81 0.00 -7.25 -4.22
CA VAL A 81 1.46 -7.32 -4.25
C VAL A 81 1.90 -8.74 -3.96
N VAL A 82 2.87 -9.24 -4.71
CA VAL A 82 3.42 -10.57 -4.56
C VAL A 82 4.73 -10.51 -3.81
N TRP A 83 4.81 -11.31 -2.75
CA TRP A 83 6.07 -11.63 -2.12
C TRP A 83 6.70 -12.85 -2.81
N LYS A 84 7.92 -12.68 -3.30
CA LYS A 84 8.73 -13.74 -3.90
C LYS A 84 9.70 -14.27 -2.87
N ARG A 85 9.64 -15.56 -2.55
CA ARG A 85 10.59 -16.22 -1.63
C ARG A 85 10.95 -17.62 -2.10
N PRO A 86 12.14 -18.15 -1.78
CA PRO A 86 12.41 -19.57 -1.95
C PRO A 86 11.37 -20.43 -1.22
N ARG A 87 11.06 -21.60 -1.76
CA ARG A 87 10.21 -22.58 -1.07
C ARG A 87 10.71 -22.85 0.34
N LEU A 88 9.80 -23.08 1.28
CA LEU A 88 10.15 -23.35 2.68
C LEU A 88 11.06 -24.58 2.85
N SER A 89 11.05 -25.51 1.88
CA SER A 89 11.93 -26.67 1.84
C SER A 89 13.32 -26.41 1.24
N HIS A 90 13.59 -25.19 0.74
CA HIS A 90 14.88 -24.83 0.15
C HIS A 90 15.93 -24.61 1.23
N ASN A 91 17.07 -25.30 1.10
CA ASN A 91 18.23 -25.15 1.98
C ASN A 91 19.46 -24.75 1.15
N GLY A 92 20.26 -23.81 1.67
CA GLY A 92 21.47 -23.31 1.00
C GLY A 92 21.25 -22.05 0.15
N PRO A 93 22.28 -21.59 -0.58
CA PRO A 93 22.25 -20.31 -1.30
C PRO A 93 21.20 -20.28 -2.43
N VAL A 94 20.57 -19.13 -2.64
CA VAL A 94 19.60 -18.91 -3.72
C VAL A 94 20.33 -18.83 -5.06
N ARG A 95 19.96 -19.70 -6.00
CA ARG A 95 20.51 -19.79 -7.36
C ARG A 95 19.41 -19.51 -8.38
N ARG A 96 19.78 -19.32 -9.66
CA ARG A 96 18.81 -19.16 -10.76
C ARG A 96 17.82 -20.34 -10.88
N SER A 97 18.24 -21.55 -10.49
CA SER A 97 17.39 -22.76 -10.51
C SER A 97 16.55 -22.95 -9.25
N THR A 98 16.69 -22.08 -8.23
CA THR A 98 15.91 -22.18 -7.00
C THR A 98 14.44 -21.92 -7.29
N VAL A 99 13.56 -22.82 -6.84
CA VAL A 99 12.12 -22.68 -6.98
C VAL A 99 11.63 -21.58 -6.03
N ILE A 100 11.00 -20.55 -6.61
CA ILE A 100 10.46 -19.39 -5.89
C ILE A 100 8.95 -19.50 -5.81
N ASP A 101 8.41 -19.41 -4.60
CA ASP A 101 6.98 -19.24 -4.36
C ASP A 101 6.58 -17.78 -4.56
N GLN A 102 5.43 -17.59 -5.17
CA GLN A 102 4.78 -16.29 -5.35
C GLN A 102 3.55 -16.22 -4.46
N ILE A 103 3.63 -15.43 -3.40
CA ILE A 103 2.57 -15.36 -2.39
C ILE A 103 1.89 -14.00 -2.50
N PRO A 104 0.67 -13.91 -3.05
CA PRO A 104 -0.09 -12.66 -3.06
C PRO A 104 -0.50 -12.26 -1.65
N PHE A 105 -0.29 -10.99 -1.33
CA PHE A 105 -0.50 -10.42 -0.01
C PHE A 105 -1.77 -9.54 0.05
N LEU A 106 -1.74 -8.52 0.91
CA LEU A 106 -2.76 -7.48 0.98
C LEU A 106 -2.93 -6.75 -0.36
N ALA A 107 -4.14 -6.28 -0.61
CA ALA A 107 -4.50 -5.49 -1.80
C ALA A 107 -4.06 -4.02 -1.66
N VAL A 108 -2.87 -3.79 -1.09
CA VAL A 108 -2.33 -2.48 -0.74
C VAL A 108 -0.84 -2.48 -1.08
N ALA A 109 -0.40 -1.49 -1.86
CA ALA A 109 0.94 -1.41 -2.44
C ALA A 109 2.07 -1.24 -1.40
N ARG A 110 1.72 -0.71 -0.22
CA ARG A 110 2.67 -0.38 0.86
C ARG A 110 2.53 -1.26 2.09
N ALA A 111 1.99 -2.47 1.92
CA ALA A 111 1.99 -3.47 2.97
C ALA A 111 3.43 -3.98 3.20
N LEU A 112 3.94 -3.77 4.42
CA LEU A 112 5.22 -4.32 4.85
C LEU A 112 5.05 -5.79 5.24
N GLY A 113 5.70 -6.69 4.53
CA GLY A 113 6.04 -8.03 5.02
C GLY A 113 7.56 -8.11 5.04
N LYS A 114 8.16 -8.39 6.20
CA LYS A 114 9.59 -8.71 6.29
C LYS A 114 9.86 -10.10 5.70
#